data_AF-A0A7W1H100-F1
#
_entry.id   AF-A0A7W1H100-F1
#
_cell.length_a   1.000
_cell.length_b   1.000
_cell.length_c   1.000
_cell.angle_alpha   90.00
_cell.angle_beta   90.00
_cell.angle_gamma   90.00
#
_symmetry.space_group_name_H-M   'P 1'
#
loop_
_entity.id
_entity.type
_entity.pdbx_description
1 polymer ?
#
loop_
_entity_poly.entity_id
_entity_poly.type
_entity_poly.pdbx_seq_one_letter_code
_entity_poly.pdbx_strand_id
1 'polypeptide(L)'
;MSQEDRLRFRSNAERWLQLPPEQRNALRDLEDRRRQRIQRESEEVLQKSGLQLEAERREAWERQYLEERRRIERALRQELEEKRQRELAPMVERLKKEFGQGQRSGSTSAATASPSPKK
;
A
#
# COMPACT_ATOMS: atom_id res chain seq x y z
N MET A 1 -6.12 16.20 -15.83
CA MET A 1 -5.26 15.02 -15.60
C MET A 1 -3.93 15.24 -16.29
N SER A 2 -2.82 15.04 -15.57
CA SER A 2 -1.45 15.13 -16.10
C SER A 2 -1.17 14.00 -17.10
N GLN A 3 -0.14 14.14 -17.94
CA GLN A 3 0.33 13.03 -18.79
C GLN A 3 0.78 11.83 -17.95
N GLU A 4 1.42 12.08 -16.80
CA GLU A 4 1.84 11.03 -15.87
C GLU A 4 0.65 10.24 -15.31
N ASP A 5 -0.46 10.91 -14.99
CA ASP A 5 -1.68 10.26 -14.49
C ASP A 5 -2.27 9.33 -15.55
N ARG A 6 -2.25 9.74 -16.82
CA ARG A 6 -2.73 8.92 -17.94
C ARG A 6 -1.89 7.67 -18.12
N LEU A 7 -0.57 7.78 -18.00
CA LEU A 7 0.34 6.63 -18.06
C LEU A 7 0.09 5.67 -16.89
N ARG A 8 0.00 6.17 -15.66
CA ARG A 8 -0.32 5.36 -14.48
C ARG A 8 -1.67 4.66 -14.62
N PHE A 9 -2.68 5.36 -15.14
CA PHE A 9 -3.98 4.78 -15.39
C PHE A 9 -3.90 3.62 -16.39
N ARG A 10 -3.18 3.80 -17.51
CA ARG A 10 -2.99 2.74 -18.51
C ARG A 10 -2.26 1.53 -17.92
N SER A 11 -1.15 1.74 -17.22
CA SER A 11 -0.40 0.66 -16.56
C SER A 11 -1.23 -0.10 -15.52
N ASN A 12 -2.05 0.61 -14.75
CA ASN A 12 -2.95 -0.03 -13.78
C ASN A 12 -4.07 -0.83 -14.46
N ALA A 13 -4.62 -0.33 -15.57
CA ALA A 13 -5.63 -1.04 -16.34
C ALA A 13 -5.08 -2.33 -16.97
N GLU A 14 -3.88 -2.27 -17.54
CA GLU A 14 -3.17 -3.44 -18.05
C GLU A 14 -2.94 -4.47 -16.94
N ARG A 15 -2.45 -4.02 -15.78
CA ARG A 15 -2.27 -4.89 -14.60
C ARG A 15 -3.58 -5.53 -14.16
N TRP A 16 -4.68 -4.78 -14.18
CA TRP A 16 -6.00 -5.29 -13.83
C TRP A 16 -6.48 -6.39 -14.78
N LEU A 17 -6.27 -6.22 -16.09
CA LEU A 17 -6.64 -7.23 -17.09
C LEU A 17 -5.85 -8.53 -16.94
N GLN A 18 -4.61 -8.45 -16.48
CA GLN A 18 -3.74 -9.60 -16.23
C GLN A 18 -4.06 -10.35 -14.92
N LEU A 19 -4.86 -9.77 -14.02
CA LEU A 19 -5.20 -10.44 -12.76
C LEU A 19 -6.15 -11.64 -12.99
N PRO A 20 -5.92 -12.77 -12.29
CA PRO A 20 -6.86 -13.88 -12.26
C PRO A 20 -8.27 -13.42 -11.85
N PRO A 21 -9.34 -14.05 -12.37
CA PRO A 21 -10.71 -13.64 -12.08
C PRO A 21 -11.04 -13.70 -10.58
N GLU A 22 -10.51 -14.68 -9.85
CA GLU A 22 -10.68 -14.79 -8.40
C GLU A 22 -10.08 -13.60 -7.65
N GLN A 23 -8.86 -13.18 -8.02
CA GLN A 23 -8.22 -12.02 -7.42
C GLN A 23 -8.97 -10.73 -7.75
N ARG A 24 -9.48 -10.59 -8.99
CA ARG A 24 -10.32 -9.44 -9.35
C ARG A 24 -11.61 -9.39 -8.54
N ASN A 25 -12.27 -10.52 -8.30
CA ASN A 25 -13.48 -10.59 -7.48
C ASN A 25 -13.17 -10.23 -6.02
N ALA A 26 -12.11 -10.78 -5.45
CA ALA A 26 -11.70 -10.42 -4.09
C ALA A 26 -11.41 -8.91 -3.94
N LEU A 27 -10.75 -8.29 -4.92
CA LEU A 27 -10.51 -6.84 -4.93
C LEU A 27 -11.80 -6.03 -5.09
N ARG A 28 -12.77 -6.50 -5.88
CA ARG A 28 -14.09 -5.88 -5.97
C ARG A 28 -14.83 -5.95 -4.64
N ASP A 29 -14.86 -7.11 -4.00
CA ASP A 29 -15.51 -7.29 -2.69
C ASP A 29 -14.90 -6.38 -1.63
N LEU A 30 -13.57 -6.23 -1.64
CA LEU A 30 -12.87 -5.31 -0.74
C LEU A 30 -13.27 -3.85 -1.00
N GLU A 31 -13.37 -3.45 -2.26
CA GLU A 31 -13.80 -2.10 -2.63
C GLU A 31 -15.27 -1.85 -2.28
N ASP A 32 -16.15 -2.83 -2.49
CA ASP A 32 -17.57 -2.72 -2.13
C ASP A 32 -17.76 -2.58 -0.63
N ARG A 33 -17.05 -3.39 0.18
CA ARG A 33 -17.03 -3.25 1.65
C ARG A 33 -16.49 -1.88 2.06
N ARG A 34 -15.45 -1.39 1.39
CA ARG A 34 -14.90 -0.06 1.63
C ARG A 34 -15.92 1.03 1.34
N ARG A 35 -16.63 0.96 0.21
CA ARG A 35 -17.68 1.91 -0.17
C ARG A 35 -18.82 1.93 0.84
N GLN A 36 -19.32 0.75 1.23
CA GLN A 36 -20.37 0.63 2.24
C GLN A 36 -19.95 1.23 3.58
N ARG A 37 -18.70 1.00 4.01
CA ARG A 37 -18.18 1.58 5.25
C ARG A 37 -18.17 3.10 5.18
N ILE A 38 -17.69 3.67 4.08
CA ILE A 38 -17.62 5.12 3.88
C ILE A 38 -19.01 5.75 3.85
N GLN A 39 -19.98 5.09 3.20
CA GLN A 39 -21.35 5.57 3.17
C GLN A 39 -21.98 5.60 4.57
N ARG A 40 -21.81 4.55 5.36
CA ARG A 40 -22.27 4.52 6.76
C ARG A 40 -21.59 5.60 7.59
N GLU A 41 -20.29 5.80 7.41
CA GLU A 41 -19.53 6.86 8.08
C GLU A 41 -20.10 8.25 7.77
N SER A 42 -20.39 8.55 6.50
CA SER A 42 -21.00 9.84 6.13
C SER A 42 -22.40 10.02 6.73
N GLU A 43 -23.22 8.96 6.74
CA GLU A 43 -24.56 8.99 7.32
C GLU A 43 -24.51 9.21 8.84
N GLU A 44 -23.60 8.53 9.54
CA GLU A 44 -23.39 8.71 10.98
C GLU A 44 -22.92 10.12 11.32
N VAL A 45 -22.00 10.69 10.53
CA VAL A 45 -21.53 12.07 10.75
C VAL A 45 -22.66 13.06 10.51
N LEU A 46 -23.48 12.85 9.48
CA LEU A 46 -24.65 13.69 9.23
C LEU A 46 -25.65 13.61 10.38
N GLN A 47 -25.97 12.42 10.88
CA GLN A 47 -26.84 12.24 12.03
C GLN A 47 -26.29 12.92 13.29
N LYS A 48 -24.99 12.73 13.58
CA LYS A 48 -24.32 13.35 14.74
C LYS A 48 -24.23 14.87 14.64
N SER A 49 -24.24 15.43 13.43
CA SER A 49 -24.26 16.88 13.22
C SER A 49 -25.59 17.54 13.60
N GLY A 50 -26.66 16.76 13.77
CA GLY A 50 -28.01 17.27 14.04
C GLY A 50 -28.65 17.98 12.86
N LEU A 51 -28.02 18.00 11.69
CA LEU A 51 -28.54 18.62 10.48
C LEU A 51 -29.65 17.76 9.87
N GLN A 52 -30.84 18.35 9.73
CA GLN A 52 -31.91 17.80 8.92
C GLN A 52 -31.85 18.45 7.54
N LEU A 53 -31.31 17.72 6.56
CA LEU A 53 -31.17 18.17 5.18
C LEU A 53 -32.18 17.48 4.28
N GLU A 54 -32.78 18.23 3.36
CA GLU A 54 -33.55 17.67 2.24
C GLU A 54 -32.63 16.86 1.31
N ALA A 55 -33.22 15.97 0.50
CA ALA A 55 -32.47 14.99 -0.31
C ALA A 55 -31.35 15.64 -1.17
N GLU A 56 -31.64 16.74 -1.85
CA GLU A 56 -30.64 17.42 -2.70
C GLU A 56 -29.48 18.03 -1.87
N ARG A 57 -29.80 18.63 -0.72
CA ARG A 57 -28.79 19.20 0.18
C ARG A 57 -27.97 18.11 0.86
N ARG A 58 -28.58 16.97 1.15
CA ARG A 58 -27.91 15.79 1.68
C ARG A 58 -26.89 15.24 0.69
N GLU A 59 -27.26 15.08 -0.58
CA GLU A 59 -26.32 14.66 -1.61
C GLU A 59 -25.14 15.64 -1.77
N ALA A 60 -25.41 16.95 -1.76
CA ALA A 60 -24.36 17.95 -1.84
C ALA A 60 -23.41 17.87 -0.64
N TRP A 61 -23.95 17.70 0.57
CA TRP A 61 -23.19 17.52 1.79
C TRP A 61 -22.34 16.24 1.76
N GLU A 62 -22.92 15.11 1.34
CA GLU A 62 -22.20 13.83 1.22
C GLU A 62 -21.05 13.95 0.22
N ARG A 63 -21.26 14.59 -0.94
CA ARG A 63 -20.20 14.83 -1.93
C ARG A 63 -19.04 15.64 -1.32
N GLN A 64 -19.34 16.74 -0.63
CA GLN A 64 -18.32 17.57 0.02
C GLN A 64 -17.57 16.82 1.12
N TYR A 65 -18.30 16.09 1.98
CA TYR A 65 -17.71 15.26 3.01
C TYR A 65 -16.73 14.24 2.43
N LEU A 66 -17.10 13.56 1.34
CA LEU A 66 -16.22 12.60 0.67
C LEU A 66 -14.99 13.25 0.04
N GLU A 67 -15.11 14.44 -0.51
CA GLU A 67 -13.99 15.20 -1.06
C GLU A 67 -12.98 15.59 0.02
N GLU A 68 -13.44 16.15 1.13
CA GLU A 68 -12.59 16.54 2.25
C GLU A 68 -11.95 15.31 2.92
N ARG A 69 -12.72 14.22 3.10
CA ARG A 69 -12.18 12.95 3.58
C ARG A 69 -11.06 12.44 2.69
N ARG A 70 -11.23 12.47 1.36
CA ARG A 70 -10.16 12.09 0.41
C ARG A 70 -8.95 13.00 0.50
N ARG A 71 -9.13 14.29 0.75
CA ARG A 71 -8.04 15.25 0.96
C ARG A 71 -7.24 14.89 2.22
N ILE A 72 -7.92 14.65 3.34
CA ILE A 72 -7.31 14.26 4.61
C ILE A 72 -6.56 12.93 4.46
N GLU A 73 -7.20 11.90 3.87
CA GLU A 73 -6.56 10.59 3.67
C GLU A 73 -5.29 10.67 2.81
N ARG A 74 -5.28 11.53 1.77
CA ARG A 74 -4.08 11.74 0.95
C ARG A 74 -2.94 12.38 1.73
N ALA A 75 -3.24 13.41 2.51
CA ALA A 75 -2.25 14.08 3.35
C ALA A 75 -1.66 13.11 4.39
N LEU A 76 -2.53 12.37 5.10
CA LEU A 76 -2.09 11.36 6.07
C LEU A 76 -1.24 10.27 5.44
N ARG A 77 -1.58 9.82 4.22
CA ARG A 77 -0.78 8.81 3.51
C ARG A 77 0.61 9.33 3.17
N GLN A 78 0.73 10.58 2.72
CA GLN A 78 2.03 11.20 2.43
C GLN A 78 2.88 11.29 3.69
N GLU A 79 2.31 11.82 4.78
CA GLU A 79 3.01 11.96 6.05
C GLU A 79 3.48 10.58 6.60
N LEU A 80 2.61 9.57 6.56
CA LEU A 80 2.98 8.22 7.00
C LEU A 80 4.03 7.58 6.10
N GLU A 81 3.99 7.81 4.78
CA GLU A 81 4.98 7.30 3.85
C GLU A 81 6.36 7.96 4.09
N GLU A 82 6.40 9.27 4.33
CA GLU A 82 7.62 9.99 4.70
C GLU A 82 8.21 9.45 6.01
N LYS A 83 7.38 9.27 7.04
CA LYS A 83 7.80 8.66 8.31
C LYS A 83 8.35 7.25 8.10
N ARG A 84 7.64 6.43 7.32
CA ARG A 84 8.07 5.08 6.97
C ARG A 84 9.44 5.10 6.28
N GLN A 85 9.64 5.95 5.27
CA GLN A 85 10.91 6.01 4.55
C GLN A 85 12.08 6.42 5.45
N ARG A 86 11.84 7.37 6.38
CA ARG A 86 12.84 7.78 7.36
C ARG A 86 13.27 6.64 8.29
N GLU A 87 12.34 5.78 8.71
CA GLU A 87 12.63 4.64 9.58
C GLU A 87 13.19 3.43 8.82
N LEU A 88 12.83 3.26 7.55
CA LEU A 88 13.31 2.17 6.71
C LEU A 88 14.81 2.26 6.44
N ALA A 89 15.35 3.46 6.17
CA ALA A 89 16.77 3.63 5.85
C ALA A 89 17.71 3.04 6.94
N PRO A 90 17.61 3.42 8.23
CA PRO A 90 18.47 2.85 9.26
C PRO A 90 18.16 1.37 9.55
N MET A 91 16.91 0.91 9.36
CA MET A 91 16.58 -0.51 9.46
C MET A 91 17.30 -1.32 8.39
N VAL A 92 17.28 -0.88 7.14
CA VAL A 92 17.96 -1.54 6.02
C VAL A 92 19.47 -1.57 6.23
N GLU A 93 20.07 -0.49 6.74
CA GLU A 93 21.51 -0.49 7.06
C GLU A 93 21.86 -1.45 8.21
N ARG A 94 21.00 -1.59 9.22
CA ARG A 94 21.18 -2.63 10.26
C ARG A 94 21.10 -4.03 9.67
N LEU A 95 20.08 -4.31 8.86
CA LEU A 95 19.93 -5.61 8.19
C LEU A 95 21.13 -5.93 7.29
N LYS A 96 21.65 -4.96 6.52
CA LYS A 96 22.87 -5.16 5.72
C LYS A 96 24.08 -5.53 6.57
N LYS A 97 24.23 -4.93 7.75
CA LYS A 97 25.33 -5.27 8.68
C LYS A 97 25.15 -6.67 9.26
N GLU A 98 23.95 -7.00 9.72
CA GLU A 98 23.63 -8.29 10.33
C GLU A 98 23.78 -9.45 9.33
N PHE A 99 23.25 -9.29 8.12
CA PHE A 99 23.25 -10.36 7.11
C PHE A 99 24.45 -10.32 6.15
N GLY A 100 25.19 -9.22 6.07
CA GLY A 100 26.39 -9.09 5.24
C GLY A 100 27.68 -9.66 5.87
N GLN A 101 27.72 -9.84 7.19
CA GLN A 101 28.89 -10.38 7.90
C GLN A 101 29.12 -11.87 7.60
N GLY A 102 28.06 -12.64 7.32
CA GLY A 102 28.16 -14.04 6.92
C GLY A 102 28.69 -14.26 5.50
N GLN A 103 28.56 -13.28 4.60
CA GLN A 103 29.02 -13.41 3.22
C GLN A 103 30.54 -13.24 3.06
N ARG A 104 31.20 -12.55 4.00
CA ARG A 104 32.66 -12.35 3.98
C ARG A 104 33.45 -13.50 4.61
N SER A 105 32.79 -14.47 5.25
CA SER A 105 33.41 -15.67 5.84
C SER A 105 33.19 -16.96 5.03
N GLY A 106 32.81 -16.83 3.75
CA GLY A 106 32.66 -17.97 2.84
C GLY A 106 33.87 -18.25 1.91
N SER A 107 35.01 -17.59 2.11
CA SER A 107 36.19 -17.74 1.23
C SER A 107 37.46 -18.26 1.93
N THR A 108 37.33 -19.09 2.96
CA THR A 108 38.48 -19.83 3.49
C THR A 108 38.12 -21.28 3.82
N SER A 109 38.88 -22.17 3.17
CA SER A 109 39.17 -23.54 3.60
C SER A 109 38.19 -24.65 3.20
N ALA A 110 38.24 -25.02 1.90
CA ALA A 110 38.08 -26.40 1.48
C ALA A 110 39.29 -26.82 0.63
N ALA A 111 40.42 -27.09 1.30
CA ALA A 111 41.58 -27.75 0.72
C ALA A 111 42.23 -28.67 1.78
N THR A 112 41.45 -29.61 2.32
CA THR A 112 42.01 -30.80 2.96
C THR A 112 42.34 -31.79 1.86
N ALA A 113 43.58 -31.71 1.38
CA ALA A 113 44.19 -32.70 0.51
C ALA A 113 44.16 -34.08 1.19
N SER A 114 43.50 -35.04 0.53
CA SER A 114 43.64 -36.46 0.82
C SER A 114 45.02 -36.95 0.37
N PRO A 115 45.84 -37.61 1.22
CA PRO A 115 46.87 -38.50 0.73
C PRO A 115 46.27 -39.90 0.58
N SER A 116 46.01 -40.31 -0.66
CA SER A 116 45.80 -41.72 -0.99
C SER A 116 47.14 -42.46 -0.90
N PRO A 117 47.25 -43.60 -0.19
CA PRO A 117 48.38 -44.49 -0.37
C PRO A 117 48.03 -45.49 -1.49
N LYS A 118 48.86 -45.54 -2.54
CA LYS A 118 48.80 -46.61 -3.54
C LYS A 118 50.20 -47.19 -3.73
N LYS A 119 50.31 -48.44 -3.29
CA LYS A 119 51.24 -49.54 -3.64
C LYS A 119 52.66 -49.18 -4.02
#